data_AF-A0A3A4PXN2-F1
#
_entry.id   AF-A0A3A4PXN2-F1
#
_cell.length_a   1.000
_cell.length_b   1.000
_cell.length_c   1.000
_cell.angle_alpha   90.00
_cell.angle_beta   90.00
_cell.angle_gamma   90.00
#
_symmetry.space_group_name_H-M   'P 1'
#
loop_
_entity.id
_entity.type
_entity.pdbx_description
1 polymer ?
#
loop_
_entity_poly.entity_id
_entity_poly.type
_entity_poly.pdbx_seq_one_letter_code
_entity_poly.pdbx_strand_id
1 'polypeptide(L)'
;MKRKGLKMVFLVVVFFAAGAVHAHDAYYRIEVEPRETADEQIKLKDHELKTMEYLDEKEKAERIEQSEEFCRIGDMYYEKGDVEKAVAYYERAIMFNENNIYAHERLTVAAEARDAMEKAVSERYHRAMEYFRKGMIDQAIDELVTEIKENPENEAVRIRLKEIETRYR
;
A
#
# COMPACT_ATOMS: atom_id res chain seq x y z
N MET A 1 -13.89 54.91 -32.07
CA MET A 1 -13.93 53.44 -32.17
C MET A 1 -14.50 52.89 -30.85
N LYS A 2 -15.77 52.43 -30.84
CA LYS A 2 -16.48 51.94 -29.64
C LYS A 2 -16.17 50.45 -29.45
N ARG A 3 -15.46 50.07 -28.38
CA ARG A 3 -15.50 48.69 -27.85
C ARG A 3 -16.40 48.70 -26.61
N LYS A 4 -17.63 48.21 -26.79
CA LYS A 4 -18.57 47.94 -25.69
C LYS A 4 -18.05 46.72 -24.93
N GLY A 5 -17.38 46.95 -23.81
CA GLY A 5 -17.08 45.89 -22.84
C GLY A 5 -18.36 45.50 -22.11
N LEU A 6 -18.71 44.22 -22.18
CA LEU A 6 -19.84 43.61 -21.50
C LEU A 6 -19.62 43.73 -19.99
N LYS A 7 -20.38 44.59 -19.31
CA LYS A 7 -20.34 44.74 -17.85
C LYS A 7 -21.20 43.64 -17.24
N MET A 8 -20.57 42.66 -16.60
CA MET A 8 -21.28 41.67 -15.78
C MET A 8 -21.44 42.24 -14.37
N VAL A 9 -22.67 42.62 -14.02
CA VAL A 9 -23.02 43.19 -12.71
C VAL A 9 -23.49 42.04 -11.82
N PHE A 10 -22.75 41.73 -10.76
CA PHE A 10 -23.26 40.87 -9.69
C PHE A 10 -23.96 41.73 -8.65
N LEU A 11 -25.25 41.49 -8.48
CA LEU A 11 -26.12 42.15 -7.49
C LEU A 11 -26.08 41.32 -6.20
N VAL A 12 -25.37 41.79 -5.18
CA VAL A 12 -25.49 41.21 -3.84
C VAL A 12 -26.44 42.09 -3.03
N VAL A 13 -27.66 41.60 -2.80
CA VAL A 13 -28.66 42.26 -1.96
C VAL A 13 -28.44 41.78 -0.53
N VAL A 14 -27.95 42.66 0.34
CA VAL A 14 -27.90 42.41 1.78
C VAL A 14 -29.14 43.02 2.41
N PHE A 15 -30.06 42.18 2.89
CA PHE A 15 -31.23 42.62 3.65
C PHE A 15 -30.84 42.85 5.11
N PHE A 16 -30.88 44.11 5.57
CA PHE A 16 -30.97 44.42 6.99
C PHE A 16 -32.42 44.75 7.36
N ALA A 17 -32.92 44.08 8.38
CA ALA A 17 -34.27 44.26 8.89
C ALA A 17 -34.39 45.55 9.72
N ALA A 18 -35.51 46.25 9.46
CA ALA A 18 -36.19 47.27 10.26
C ALA A 18 -35.51 48.63 10.48
N GLY A 19 -36.05 49.65 9.82
CA GLY A 19 -35.86 51.07 10.18
C GLY A 19 -35.87 51.97 8.94
N ALA A 20 -36.99 52.66 8.70
CA ALA A 20 -37.17 53.53 7.54
C ALA A 20 -36.09 54.61 7.44
N VAL A 21 -35.41 54.68 6.29
CA VAL A 21 -34.64 55.86 5.87
C VAL A 21 -34.96 56.15 4.41
N HIS A 22 -35.37 57.40 4.17
CA HIS A 22 -35.64 57.96 2.86
C HIS A 22 -34.40 57.87 1.95
N ALA A 23 -34.66 57.58 0.68
CA ALA A 23 -33.66 57.43 -0.37
C ALA A 23 -32.85 58.70 -0.60
N HIS A 24 -31.52 58.57 -0.62
CA HIS A 24 -30.70 59.18 -1.65
C HIS A 24 -29.56 58.21 -1.97
N ASP A 25 -29.49 57.79 -3.23
CA ASP A 25 -28.54 56.83 -3.78
C ASP A 25 -27.11 57.03 -3.25
N ALA A 26 -26.68 56.17 -2.33
CA ALA A 26 -25.28 55.97 -2.02
C ALA A 26 -24.84 54.64 -2.63
N TYR A 27 -24.66 54.64 -3.96
CA TYR A 27 -23.92 53.58 -4.63
C TYR A 27 -22.45 53.67 -4.20
N TYR A 28 -22.08 52.93 -3.16
CA TYR A 28 -20.67 52.68 -2.87
C TYR A 28 -20.12 51.80 -3.98
N ARG A 29 -19.53 52.43 -4.99
CA ARG A 29 -18.68 51.75 -5.95
C ARG A 29 -17.37 51.43 -5.24
N ILE A 30 -17.28 50.27 -4.61
CA ILE A 30 -16.00 49.72 -4.17
C ILE A 30 -15.30 49.23 -5.45
N GLU A 31 -14.47 50.08 -6.04
CA GLU A 31 -13.46 49.65 -7.01
C GLU A 31 -12.39 48.90 -6.21
N VAL A 32 -12.63 47.61 -5.95
CA VAL A 32 -11.57 46.72 -5.45
C VAL A 32 -10.62 46.52 -6.64
N GLU A 33 -9.41 47.08 -6.55
CA GLU A 33 -8.41 46.93 -7.60
C GLU A 33 -8.13 45.44 -7.86
N PRO A 34 -8.28 44.92 -9.09
CA PRO A 34 -8.05 43.50 -9.38
C PRO A 34 -6.60 43.02 -9.21
N ARG A 35 -5.66 43.95 -8.96
CA ARG A 35 -4.22 43.69 -8.98
C ARG A 35 -3.70 43.16 -7.64
N GLU A 36 -4.18 43.69 -6.52
CA GLU A 36 -3.74 43.24 -5.18
C GLU A 36 -4.17 41.80 -4.91
N THR A 37 -5.32 41.36 -5.45
CA THR A 37 -5.82 39.99 -5.27
C THR A 37 -5.05 38.94 -6.07
N ALA A 38 -4.43 39.30 -7.20
CA ALA A 38 -3.74 38.34 -8.06
C ALA A 38 -2.39 37.93 -7.46
N ASP A 39 -1.61 38.90 -6.95
CA ASP A 39 -0.32 38.63 -6.33
C ASP A 39 -0.46 37.88 -5.00
N GLU A 40 -1.50 38.16 -4.22
CA GLU A 40 -1.84 37.40 -3.01
C GLU A 40 -2.32 35.98 -3.33
N GLN A 41 -3.13 35.80 -4.37
CA GLN A 41 -3.54 34.47 -4.85
C GLN A 41 -2.35 33.65 -5.37
N ILE A 42 -1.40 34.29 -6.07
CA ILE A 42 -0.15 33.64 -6.50
C ILE A 42 0.65 33.19 -5.28
N LYS A 43 0.89 34.07 -4.31
CA LYS A 43 1.60 33.73 -3.06
C LYS A 43 0.92 32.61 -2.28
N LEU A 44 -0.41 32.63 -2.20
CA LEU A 44 -1.18 31.59 -1.53
C LEU A 44 -1.01 30.25 -2.25
N LYS A 45 -1.11 30.25 -3.58
CA LYS A 45 -0.96 29.04 -4.40
C LYS A 45 0.46 28.48 -4.36
N ASP A 46 1.47 29.34 -4.32
CA ASP A 46 2.87 28.95 -4.14
C ASP A 46 3.09 28.32 -2.75
N HIS A 47 2.45 28.88 -1.71
CA HIS A 47 2.49 28.32 -0.36
C HIS A 47 1.78 26.95 -0.29
N GLU A 48 0.61 26.82 -0.92
CA GLU A 48 -0.11 25.55 -1.04
C GLU A 48 0.73 24.50 -1.77
N LEU A 49 1.34 24.86 -2.91
CA LEU A 49 2.22 23.96 -3.67
C LEU A 49 3.38 23.47 -2.82
N LYS A 50 4.08 24.38 -2.13
CA LYS A 50 5.19 24.03 -1.24
C LYS A 50 4.75 23.14 -0.08
N THR A 51 3.53 23.35 0.42
CA THR A 51 2.95 22.50 1.47
C THR A 51 2.66 21.09 0.93
N MET A 52 2.12 20.97 -0.29
CA MET A 52 1.88 19.68 -0.92
C MET A 52 3.19 18.93 -1.20
N GLU A 53 4.22 19.59 -1.71
CA GLU A 53 5.55 19.00 -1.94
C GLU A 53 6.15 18.45 -0.64
N TYR A 54 6.08 19.23 0.45
CA TYR A 54 6.53 18.78 1.77
C TYR A 54 5.77 17.53 2.26
N LEU A 55 4.46 17.49 2.06
CA LEU A 55 3.64 16.34 2.46
C LEU A 55 3.94 15.09 1.61
N ASP A 56 4.16 15.25 0.31
CA ASP A 56 4.55 14.14 -0.59
C ASP A 56 5.92 13.57 -0.20
N GLU A 57 6.91 14.44 0.05
CA GLU A 57 8.23 14.02 0.52
C GLU A 57 8.15 13.27 1.85
N LYS A 58 7.32 13.77 2.78
CA LYS A 58 7.11 13.13 4.07
C LYS A 58 6.44 11.76 3.93
N GLU A 59 5.37 11.65 3.13
CA GLU A 59 4.69 10.38 2.89
C GLU A 59 5.64 9.37 2.22
N LYS A 60 6.44 9.83 1.26
CA LYS A 60 7.45 8.99 0.62
C LYS A 60 8.49 8.49 1.62
N ALA A 61 8.96 9.34 2.54
CA ALA A 61 9.88 8.94 3.60
C ALA A 61 9.24 7.91 4.54
N GLU A 62 7.98 8.10 4.94
CA GLU A 62 7.24 7.15 5.77
C GLU A 62 7.09 5.78 5.08
N ARG A 63 6.80 5.75 3.77
CA ARG A 63 6.75 4.49 3.00
C ARG A 63 8.11 3.79 2.93
N ILE A 64 9.20 4.55 2.78
CA ILE A 64 10.55 3.98 2.80
C ILE A 64 10.84 3.35 4.17
N GLU A 65 10.52 4.05 5.26
CA GLU A 65 10.71 3.55 6.62
C GLU A 65 9.90 2.28 6.90
N GLN A 66 8.63 2.25 6.49
CA GLN A 66 7.77 1.07 6.60
C GLN A 66 8.35 -0.11 5.82
N SER A 67 8.87 0.14 4.61
CA SER A 67 9.55 -0.90 3.83
C SER A 67 10.74 -1.50 4.58
N GLU A 68 11.60 -0.66 5.18
CA GLU A 68 12.74 -1.12 5.98
C GLU A 68 12.32 -1.90 7.23
N GLU A 69 11.26 -1.47 7.91
CA GLU A 69 10.72 -2.18 9.06
C GLU A 69 10.25 -3.58 8.68
N PHE A 70 9.51 -3.71 7.57
CA PHE A 70 9.09 -5.02 7.08
C PHE A 70 10.27 -5.90 6.68
N CYS A 71 11.35 -5.35 6.12
CA CYS A 71 12.59 -6.10 5.90
C CYS A 71 13.16 -6.65 7.21
N ARG A 72 13.27 -5.83 8.26
CA ARG A 72 13.79 -6.28 9.57
C ARG A 72 12.95 -7.40 10.16
N ILE A 73 11.62 -7.32 10.05
CA ILE A 73 10.72 -8.40 10.49
C ILE A 73 10.95 -9.67 9.65
N GLY A 74 11.10 -9.52 8.33
CA GLY A 74 11.45 -10.63 7.43
C GLY A 74 12.76 -11.31 7.82
N ASP A 75 13.80 -10.53 8.14
CA ASP A 75 15.09 -11.04 8.61
C ASP A 75 14.93 -11.86 9.89
N MET A 76 14.16 -11.37 10.86
CA MET A 76 13.90 -12.08 12.11
C MET A 76 13.21 -13.42 11.90
N TYR A 77 12.30 -13.54 10.93
CA TYR A 77 11.65 -14.81 10.60
C TYR A 77 12.59 -15.74 9.82
N TYR A 78 13.38 -15.19 8.91
CA TYR A 78 14.38 -15.94 8.15
C TYR A 78 15.43 -16.57 9.07
N GLU A 79 15.95 -15.81 10.04
CA GLU A 79 16.90 -16.30 11.05
C GLU A 79 16.31 -17.39 11.96
N LYS A 80 14.99 -17.35 12.19
CA LYS A 80 14.26 -18.40 12.91
C LYS A 80 13.97 -19.64 12.06
N GLY A 81 14.30 -19.61 10.76
CA GLY A 81 14.00 -20.68 9.80
C GLY A 81 12.55 -20.71 9.31
N ASP A 82 11.74 -19.71 9.66
CA ASP A 82 10.35 -19.58 9.17
C ASP A 82 10.37 -18.84 7.82
N VAL A 83 10.84 -19.54 6.80
CA VAL A 83 11.15 -18.98 5.47
C VAL A 83 9.89 -18.44 4.79
N GLU A 84 8.75 -19.11 4.94
CA GLU A 84 7.47 -18.68 4.38
C GLU A 84 7.03 -17.32 4.93
N LYS A 85 7.16 -17.10 6.25
CA LYS A 85 6.85 -15.78 6.82
C LYS A 85 7.85 -14.73 6.37
N ALA A 86 9.14 -15.08 6.27
CA ALA A 86 10.15 -14.15 5.79
C ALA A 86 9.80 -13.64 4.38
N VAL A 87 9.45 -14.55 3.46
CA VAL A 87 8.98 -14.22 2.10
C VAL A 87 7.82 -13.22 2.14
N ALA A 88 6.78 -13.50 2.93
CA ALA A 88 5.60 -12.64 3.00
C ALA A 88 5.93 -11.22 3.53
N TYR A 89 6.89 -11.09 4.44
CA TYR A 89 7.32 -9.79 4.95
C TYR A 89 8.20 -9.03 3.96
N TYR A 90 9.07 -9.70 3.20
CA TYR A 90 9.81 -9.03 2.12
C TYR A 90 8.89 -8.59 0.98
N GLU A 91 7.87 -9.36 0.62
CA GLU A 91 6.85 -8.93 -0.35
C GLU A 91 6.12 -7.67 0.13
N ARG A 92 5.74 -7.62 1.42
CA ARG A 92 5.18 -6.41 2.02
C ARG A 92 6.13 -5.23 1.96
N ALA A 93 7.42 -5.43 2.25
CA ALA A 93 8.41 -4.35 2.13
C ALA A 93 8.44 -3.75 0.72
N ILE A 94 8.36 -4.60 -0.32
CA ILE A 94 8.32 -4.18 -1.72
C ILE A 94 7.01 -3.42 -2.04
N MET A 95 5.88 -3.78 -1.42
CA MET A 95 4.63 -3.02 -1.59
C MET A 95 4.72 -1.58 -1.09
N PHE A 96 5.52 -1.32 -0.03
CA PHE A 96 5.74 0.03 0.48
C PHE A 96 6.80 0.80 -0.31
N ASN A 97 7.86 0.12 -0.75
CA ASN A 97 8.88 0.69 -1.61
C ASN A 97 9.32 -0.32 -2.67
N GLU A 98 8.76 -0.17 -3.87
CA GLU A 98 9.04 -1.03 -5.03
C GLU A 98 10.51 -1.06 -5.43
N ASN A 99 11.26 -0.01 -5.08
CA ASN A 99 12.68 0.15 -5.40
C ASN A 99 13.61 -0.26 -4.24
N ASN A 100 13.08 -0.90 -3.20
CA ASN A 100 13.90 -1.41 -2.10
C ASN A 100 14.73 -2.62 -2.57
N ILE A 101 15.97 -2.34 -3.02
CA ILE A 101 16.91 -3.36 -3.51
C ILE A 101 17.14 -4.45 -2.45
N TYR A 102 17.27 -4.06 -1.18
CA TYR A 102 17.48 -4.99 -0.08
C TYR A 102 16.31 -5.98 0.05
N ALA A 103 15.07 -5.49 -0.02
CA ALA A 103 13.88 -6.35 0.03
C ALA A 103 13.85 -7.37 -1.10
N HIS A 104 14.19 -6.96 -2.33
CA HIS A 104 14.26 -7.86 -3.49
C HIS A 104 15.35 -8.93 -3.35
N GLU A 105 16.54 -8.54 -2.89
CA GLU A 105 17.64 -9.49 -2.63
C GLU A 105 17.26 -10.52 -1.58
N ARG A 106 16.68 -10.08 -0.46
CA ARG A 106 16.27 -10.96 0.63
C ARG A 106 15.09 -11.85 0.24
N LEU A 107 14.15 -11.36 -0.56
CA LEU A 107 13.08 -12.16 -1.13
C LEU A 107 13.62 -13.26 -2.05
N THR A 108 14.61 -12.94 -2.88
CA THR A 108 15.25 -13.92 -3.78
C THR A 108 15.89 -15.05 -2.97
N VAL A 109 16.70 -14.69 -1.97
CA VAL A 109 17.36 -15.64 -1.07
C VAL A 109 16.33 -16.50 -0.33
N ALA A 110 15.27 -15.89 0.21
CA ALA A 110 14.23 -16.61 0.93
C ALA A 110 13.42 -17.53 0.01
N ALA A 111 13.12 -17.12 -1.22
CA ALA A 111 12.44 -17.95 -2.21
C ALA A 111 13.30 -19.16 -2.62
N GLU A 112 14.60 -18.96 -2.84
CA GLU A 112 15.53 -20.06 -3.13
C GLU A 112 15.63 -21.04 -1.95
N ALA A 113 15.69 -20.54 -0.72
CA ALA A 113 15.67 -21.37 0.48
C ALA A 113 14.38 -22.19 0.57
N ARG A 114 13.22 -21.57 0.30
CA ARG A 114 11.92 -22.26 0.27
C ARG A 114 11.91 -23.36 -0.79
N ASP A 115 12.32 -23.04 -2.01
CA ASP A 115 12.34 -24.00 -3.11
C ASP A 115 13.36 -25.12 -2.87
N ALA A 116 14.48 -24.84 -2.21
CA ALA A 116 15.44 -25.84 -1.78
C ALA A 116 14.87 -26.74 -0.68
N MET A 117 14.11 -26.20 0.28
CA MET A 117 13.38 -26.97 1.27
C MET A 117 12.34 -27.88 0.61
N GLU A 118 11.61 -27.39 -0.41
CA GLU A 118 10.67 -28.20 -1.20
C GLU A 118 11.36 -29.29 -2.05
N LYS A 119 12.55 -29.01 -2.60
CA LYS A 119 13.34 -30.00 -3.36
C LYS A 119 14.03 -31.03 -2.48
N ALA A 120 14.38 -30.67 -1.25
CA ALA A 120 14.95 -31.58 -0.27
C ALA A 120 13.92 -32.59 0.27
N VAL A 121 12.63 -32.41 -0.05
CA VAL A 121 11.59 -33.35 0.35
C VAL A 121 11.54 -34.55 -0.59
N SER A 122 11.25 -35.73 -0.04
CA SER A 122 11.28 -37.00 -0.75
C SER A 122 10.39 -37.07 -1.99
N GLU A 123 10.60 -38.10 -2.82
CA GLU A 123 9.71 -38.42 -3.95
C GLU A 123 8.24 -38.59 -3.55
N ARG A 124 7.97 -39.09 -2.33
CA ARG A 124 6.60 -39.24 -1.82
C ARG A 124 5.96 -37.89 -1.55
N TYR A 125 6.69 -36.93 -0.99
CA TYR A 125 6.18 -35.58 -0.80
C TYR A 125 5.85 -34.92 -2.14
N HIS A 126 6.73 -35.06 -3.13
CA HIS A 126 6.48 -34.53 -4.47
C HIS A 126 5.19 -35.11 -5.06
N ARG A 127 5.01 -36.43 -4.93
CA ARG A 127 3.79 -37.11 -5.36
C ARG A 127 2.55 -36.64 -4.59
N ALA A 128 2.68 -36.41 -3.29
CA ALA A 128 1.60 -35.84 -2.49
C ALA A 128 1.19 -34.44 -2.98
N MET A 129 2.16 -33.58 -3.30
CA MET A 129 1.89 -32.25 -3.83
C MET A 129 1.26 -32.27 -5.23
N GLU A 130 1.64 -33.23 -6.07
CA GLU A 130 0.98 -33.49 -7.35
C GLU A 130 -0.49 -33.90 -7.16
N TYR A 131 -0.78 -34.82 -6.24
CA TYR A 131 -2.16 -35.21 -5.91
C TYR A 131 -2.96 -34.03 -5.35
N PHE A 132 -2.35 -33.23 -4.47
CA PHE A 132 -2.97 -32.04 -3.91
C PHE A 132 -3.34 -31.02 -4.99
N ARG A 133 -2.44 -30.74 -5.94
CA ARG A 133 -2.72 -29.84 -7.08
C ARG A 133 -3.83 -30.35 -7.99
N LYS A 134 -4.02 -31.66 -8.07
CA LYS A 134 -5.13 -32.31 -8.79
C LYS A 134 -6.44 -32.33 -8.00
N GLY A 135 -6.45 -31.82 -6.76
CA GLY A 135 -7.61 -31.86 -5.85
C GLY A 135 -7.86 -33.22 -5.21
N MET A 136 -6.93 -34.17 -5.35
CA MET A 136 -7.03 -35.53 -4.81
C MET A 136 -6.52 -35.55 -3.37
N ILE A 137 -7.28 -34.94 -2.46
CA ILE A 137 -6.84 -34.62 -1.09
C ILE A 137 -6.49 -35.87 -0.28
N ASP A 138 -7.33 -36.91 -0.32
CA ASP A 138 -7.09 -38.14 0.45
C ASP A 138 -5.78 -38.82 0.05
N GLN A 139 -5.48 -38.89 -1.25
CA GLN A 139 -4.23 -39.47 -1.76
C GLN A 139 -3.01 -38.63 -1.43
N ALA A 140 -3.16 -37.30 -1.39
CA ALA A 140 -2.10 -36.42 -0.92
C ALA A 140 -1.79 -36.69 0.56
N ILE A 141 -2.82 -36.81 1.39
CA ILE A 141 -2.68 -37.12 2.83
C ILE A 141 -2.00 -38.47 3.03
N ASP A 142 -2.43 -39.52 2.31
CA ASP A 142 -1.87 -40.87 2.45
C ASP A 142 -0.36 -40.93 2.14
N GLU A 143 0.08 -40.25 1.06
CA GLU A 143 1.50 -40.16 0.71
C GLU A 143 2.31 -39.39 1.78
N LEU A 144 1.77 -38.30 2.34
CA LEU A 144 2.42 -37.56 3.43
C LEU A 144 2.51 -38.40 4.72
N VAL A 145 1.45 -39.13 5.07
CA VAL A 145 1.44 -40.01 6.24
C VAL A 145 2.47 -41.13 6.09
N THR A 146 2.60 -41.68 4.88
CA THR A 146 3.57 -42.75 4.61
C THR A 146 4.99 -42.20 4.66
N GLU A 147 5.23 -41.01 4.13
CA GLU A 147 6.51 -40.32 4.24
C GLU A 147 6.90 -40.07 5.70
N ILE A 148 5.97 -39.63 6.57
CA ILE A 148 6.25 -39.43 8.01
C ILE A 148 6.64 -40.76 8.69
N LYS A 149 6.06 -41.89 8.26
CA LYS A 149 6.42 -43.20 8.80
C LYS A 149 7.82 -43.64 8.38
N GLU A 150 8.21 -43.36 7.13
CA GLU A 150 9.51 -43.74 6.56
C GLU A 150 10.63 -42.79 7.01
N ASN A 151 10.34 -41.49 7.05
CA ASN A 151 11.27 -40.41 7.44
C ASN A 151 10.65 -39.53 8.53
N PRO A 152 10.64 -39.99 9.80
CA PRO A 152 10.02 -39.25 10.89
C PRO A 152 10.67 -37.91 11.20
N GLU A 153 11.90 -37.64 10.75
CA GLU A 153 12.58 -36.36 11.00
C GLU A 153 12.16 -35.25 10.01
N ASN A 154 11.38 -35.58 8.98
CA ASN A 154 11.00 -34.65 7.93
C ASN A 154 9.88 -33.70 8.39
N GLU A 155 10.28 -32.59 9.03
CA GLU A 155 9.36 -31.59 9.58
C GLU A 155 8.48 -30.93 8.51
N ALA A 156 9.00 -30.73 7.29
CA ALA A 156 8.25 -30.12 6.19
C ALA A 156 6.98 -30.91 5.84
N VAL A 157 7.06 -32.25 5.86
CA VAL A 157 5.94 -33.15 5.57
C VAL A 157 4.87 -33.03 6.67
N ARG A 158 5.27 -32.89 7.93
CA ARG A 158 4.33 -32.70 9.06
C ARG A 158 3.59 -31.37 8.98
N ILE A 159 4.32 -30.29 8.72
CA ILE A 159 3.72 -28.95 8.55
C ILE A 159 2.69 -29.02 7.42
N ARG A 160 3.08 -29.59 6.27
CA ARG A 160 2.21 -29.65 5.10
C ARG A 160 0.97 -30.51 5.31
N LEU A 161 1.11 -31.67 5.98
CA LEU A 161 -0.03 -32.51 6.35
C LEU A 161 -1.01 -31.72 7.23
N LYS A 162 -0.51 -31.02 8.25
CA LYS A 162 -1.34 -30.22 9.15
C LYS A 162 -2.08 -29.09 8.43
N GLU A 163 -1.43 -28.40 7.51
CA GLU A 163 -2.06 -27.35 6.69
C GLU A 163 -3.22 -27.91 5.84
N ILE A 164 -2.98 -29.04 5.17
CA ILE A 164 -3.99 -29.70 4.33
C ILE A 164 -5.16 -30.18 5.18
N GLU A 165 -4.90 -30.85 6.30
CA GLU A 165 -5.96 -31.30 7.20
C GLU A 165 -6.77 -30.13 7.76
N THR A 166 -6.12 -29.04 8.17
CA THR A 166 -6.82 -27.85 8.72
C THR A 166 -7.73 -27.19 7.69
N ARG A 167 -7.37 -27.27 6.40
CA ARG A 167 -8.13 -26.63 5.32
C ARG A 167 -9.30 -27.47 4.81
N TYR A 168 -9.24 -28.79 4.96
CA TYR A 168 -10.16 -29.74 4.30
C TYR A 168 -10.86 -30.74 5.23
N ARG A 169 -10.66 -30.66 6.56
CA ARG A 169 -11.53 -31.30 7.57
C ARG A 169 -12.45 -30.28 8.22
#